data_AF-A0A380DZS8-F1
#
_entry.id   AF-A0A380DZS8-F1
#
_cell.length_a   1.000
_cell.length_b   1.000
_cell.length_c   1.000
_cell.angle_alpha   90.00
_cell.angle_beta   90.00
_cell.angle_gamma   90.00
#
_symmetry.space_group_name_H-M   'P 1'
#
loop_
_entity.id
_entity.type
_entity.pdbx_description
1 polymer ?
#
loop_
_entity_poly.entity_id
_entity_poly.type
_entity_poly.pdbx_seq_one_letter_code
_entity_poly.pdbx_strand_id
1 'polypeptide(L)'
;MDKGPRRVSPFFVPMLIPDMATGQVSIDLGAKGPNGATVTACATGTNSIGEAFKIVQRGDADAMITGGTEAPITHMAIAGFSASRALSTNDDIETACRPFQEGRDGLLWVKVLVF
;
A
#
# COMPACT_ATOMS: atom_id res chain seq x y z
N MET A 1 25.47 6.02 0.96
CA MET A 1 25.27 6.46 2.38
C MET A 1 26.25 7.60 2.68
N ASP A 2 26.30 8.60 1.81
CA ASP A 2 27.59 9.26 1.55
C ASP A 2 27.76 10.59 2.27
N LYS A 3 26.74 11.05 3.02
CA LYS A 3 26.71 12.37 3.67
C LYS A 3 26.46 12.33 5.19
N GLY A 4 26.42 11.12 5.77
CA GLY A 4 26.27 10.88 7.22
C GLY A 4 24.88 11.15 7.81
N PRO A 5 24.64 10.74 9.08
CA PRO A 5 23.30 10.75 9.70
C PRO A 5 22.66 12.13 9.86
N ARG A 6 23.46 13.19 10.02
CA ARG A 6 22.97 14.57 10.19
C ARG A 6 22.22 15.12 8.97
N ARG A 7 22.30 14.45 7.82
CA ARG A 7 21.65 14.87 6.56
C ARG A 7 20.31 14.16 6.32
N VAL A 8 19.89 13.29 7.24
CA VAL A 8 18.56 12.66 7.18
C VAL A 8 17.49 13.71 7.44
N SER A 9 16.46 13.74 6.60
CA SER A 9 15.34 14.68 6.74
C SER A 9 14.60 14.42 8.06
N PRO A 10 14.17 15.47 8.79
CA PRO A 10 13.25 15.33 9.92
C PRO A 10 11.93 14.64 9.54
N PHE A 11 11.52 14.74 8.27
CA PHE A 11 10.31 14.12 7.75
C PHE A 11 10.53 12.68 7.26
N PHE A 12 11.75 12.13 7.38
CA PHE A 12 12.05 10.80 6.87
C PHE A 12 11.12 9.73 7.45
N VAL A 13 10.94 9.73 8.78
CA VAL A 13 10.08 8.75 9.45
C VAL A 13 8.60 8.96 9.05
N PRO A 14 8.01 10.17 9.13
CA PRO A 14 6.65 10.43 8.64
C PRO A 14 6.42 10.16 7.14
N MET A 15 7.44 10.20 6.29
CA MET A 15 7.26 9.89 4.88
C MET A 15 7.39 8.38 4.59
N LEU A 16 7.86 7.59 5.55
CA LEU A 16 8.17 6.17 5.36
C LEU A 16 7.10 5.25 5.97
N ILE A 17 6.56 5.60 7.13
CA ILE A 17 5.65 4.71 7.86
C ILE A 17 4.26 4.63 7.17
N PRO A 18 3.64 3.44 7.10
CA PRO A 18 2.44 3.21 6.30
C PRO A 18 1.19 3.95 6.81
N ASP A 19 1.12 4.21 8.12
CA ASP A 19 0.01 4.93 8.78
C ASP A 19 -0.05 6.41 8.43
N MET A 20 0.98 6.96 7.80
CA MET A 20 0.97 8.36 7.38
C MET A 20 -0.01 8.63 6.24
N ALA A 21 -0.42 7.61 5.48
CA ALA A 21 -1.52 7.74 4.53
C ALA A 21 -2.83 8.12 5.25
N THR A 22 -3.15 7.46 6.37
CA THR A 22 -4.38 7.79 7.13
C THR A 22 -4.21 9.08 7.95
N GLY A 23 -3.00 9.34 8.43
CA GLY A 23 -2.63 10.61 9.08
C GLY A 23 -2.86 11.83 8.19
N GLN A 24 -2.34 11.82 6.95
CA GLN A 24 -2.53 12.92 6.00
C GLN A 24 -4.01 13.12 5.64
N VAL A 25 -4.72 12.04 5.29
CA VAL A 25 -6.15 12.12 4.96
C VAL A 25 -6.99 12.66 6.13
N SER A 26 -6.67 12.26 7.37
CA SER A 26 -7.32 12.77 8.57
C SER A 26 -7.09 14.28 8.78
N ILE A 27 -5.86 14.75 8.54
CA ILE A 27 -5.52 16.18 8.61
C ILE A 27 -6.27 16.96 7.54
N ASP A 28 -6.21 16.50 6.29
CA ASP A 28 -6.77 17.22 5.13
C ASP A 28 -8.30 17.34 5.19
N LEU A 29 -8.98 16.29 5.67
CA LEU A 29 -10.43 16.24 5.76
C LEU A 29 -10.97 16.64 7.15
N GLY A 30 -10.09 16.88 8.12
CA GLY A 30 -10.48 17.20 9.50
C GLY A 30 -11.20 16.05 10.23
N ALA A 31 -10.99 14.80 9.81
CA ALA A 31 -11.62 13.62 10.41
C ALA A 31 -10.95 13.27 11.74
N LYS A 32 -11.70 13.40 12.86
CA LYS A 32 -11.21 13.22 14.24
C LYS A 32 -11.67 11.94 14.93
N GLY A 33 -12.34 11.05 14.19
CA GLY A 33 -12.76 9.73 14.69
C GLY A 33 -11.58 8.75 14.80
N PRO A 34 -11.86 7.45 14.91
CA PRO A 34 -10.82 6.41 14.91
C PRO A 34 -9.89 6.55 13.70
N ASN A 35 -8.57 6.63 13.96
CA ASN A 35 -7.53 6.72 12.95
C ASN A 35 -6.50 5.60 13.16
N GLY A 36 -6.31 4.78 12.13
CA GLY A 36 -5.34 3.69 12.15
C GLY A 36 -5.16 3.08 10.77
N ALA A 37 -4.08 2.31 10.61
CA ALA A 37 -3.73 1.66 9.36
C ALA A 37 -3.46 0.16 9.57
N THR A 38 -4.21 -0.68 8.85
CA THR A 38 -3.98 -2.12 8.82
C THR A 38 -2.91 -2.43 7.79
N VAL A 39 -1.97 -3.33 8.10
CA VAL A 39 -0.91 -3.75 7.16
C VAL A 39 -0.87 -5.27 7.10
N THR A 40 -1.47 -5.83 6.06
CA THR A 40 -1.60 -7.29 5.83
C THR A 40 -1.27 -7.68 4.40
N ALA A 41 -0.19 -7.11 3.86
CA ALA A 41 0.29 -7.33 2.48
C ALA A 41 -0.84 -7.09 1.45
N CYS A 42 -1.05 -8.01 0.51
CA CYS A 42 -2.06 -7.88 -0.54
C CYS A 42 -3.50 -7.78 -0.01
N ALA A 43 -3.77 -8.21 1.23
CA ALA A 43 -5.09 -8.15 1.85
C ALA A 43 -5.35 -6.83 2.60
N THR A 44 -4.38 -5.91 2.61
CA THR A 44 -4.44 -4.65 3.39
C THR A 44 -5.71 -3.85 3.11
N GLY A 45 -6.06 -3.63 1.84
CA GLY A 45 -7.26 -2.87 1.47
C GLY A 45 -8.55 -3.53 1.97
N THR A 46 -8.68 -4.84 1.75
CA THR A 46 -9.85 -5.61 2.20
C THR A 46 -10.00 -5.59 3.71
N ASN A 47 -8.90 -5.83 4.44
CA ASN A 47 -8.93 -5.84 5.89
C ASN A 47 -9.24 -4.44 6.46
N SER A 48 -8.68 -3.38 5.88
CA SER A 48 -8.96 -2.00 6.30
C SER A 48 -10.45 -1.64 6.14
N ILE A 49 -11.08 -2.08 5.04
CA ILE A 49 -12.52 -1.91 4.83
C ILE A 49 -13.31 -2.72 5.86
N GLY A 50 -12.90 -3.96 6.14
CA GLY A 50 -13.52 -4.81 7.16
C GLY A 50 -13.45 -4.22 8.57
N GLU A 51 -12.29 -3.68 8.97
CA GLU A 51 -12.11 -3.03 10.26
C GLU A 51 -12.97 -1.77 10.38
N ALA A 52 -12.99 -0.93 9.34
CA ALA A 52 -13.86 0.25 9.28
C ALA A 52 -15.35 -0.13 9.39
N PHE A 53 -15.77 -1.20 8.70
CA PHE A 53 -17.12 -1.75 8.84
C PHE A 53 -17.41 -2.15 10.29
N LYS A 54 -16.47 -2.81 10.97
CA LYS A 54 -16.64 -3.21 12.38
C LYS A 54 -16.70 -2.02 13.34
N ILE A 55 -15.93 -0.97 13.08
CA ILE A 55 -15.97 0.29 13.83
C ILE A 55 -17.36 0.92 13.74
N VAL A 56 -17.94 1.03 12.54
CA VAL A 56 -19.28 1.57 12.36
C VAL A 56 -20.33 0.64 12.97
N GLN A 57 -20.21 -0.68 12.74
CA GLN A 57 -21.15 -1.68 13.25
C GLN A 57 -21.27 -1.66 14.79
N ARG A 58 -20.19 -1.38 15.51
CA ARG A 58 -20.18 -1.33 16.98
C ARG A 58 -20.53 0.05 17.56
N GLY A 59 -20.78 1.05 16.70
CA GLY A 59 -21.19 2.39 17.11
C GLY A 59 -20.04 3.33 17.51
N ASP A 60 -18.79 2.99 17.17
CA ASP A 60 -17.62 3.82 17.51
C ASP A 60 -17.42 4.99 16.53
N ALA A 61 -18.07 4.96 15.36
CA ALA A 61 -18.11 6.05 14.39
C ALA A 61 -19.36 5.96 13.51
N ASP A 62 -19.89 7.10 13.07
CA ASP A 62 -21.04 7.16 12.14
C ASP A 62 -20.63 6.90 10.68
N ALA A 63 -19.39 7.26 10.33
CA ALA A 63 -18.82 7.08 9.00
C ALA A 63 -17.30 6.89 9.10
N MET A 64 -16.73 6.17 8.13
CA MET A 64 -15.30 5.89 8.06
C MET A 64 -14.78 6.12 6.65
N ILE A 65 -13.63 6.79 6.53
CA ILE A 65 -12.83 6.82 5.29
C ILE A 65 -11.88 5.63 5.37
N THR A 66 -11.95 4.73 4.40
CA THR A 66 -11.19 3.48 4.43
C THR A 66 -10.81 3.01 3.02
N GLY A 67 -9.74 2.23 2.91
CA GLY A 67 -9.21 1.72 1.65
C GLY A 67 -7.79 1.20 1.81
N GLY A 68 -7.01 1.25 0.73
CA GLY A 68 -5.58 0.93 0.74
C GLY A 68 -4.86 1.70 -0.35
N THR A 69 -3.58 1.99 -0.12
CA THR A 69 -2.69 2.64 -1.08
C THR A 69 -1.33 1.96 -1.09
N GLU A 70 -0.65 2.03 -2.23
CA GLU A 70 0.67 1.47 -2.43
C GLU A 70 1.40 2.21 -3.56
N ALA A 71 2.73 2.22 -3.48
CA ALA A 71 3.61 2.71 -4.54
C ALA A 71 4.90 1.85 -4.59
N PRO A 72 4.77 0.55 -4.87
CA PRO A 72 5.84 -0.42 -4.62
C PRO A 72 6.91 -0.38 -5.71
N ILE A 73 6.68 0.29 -6.83
CA ILE A 73 7.58 0.35 -7.99
C ILE A 73 8.87 1.09 -7.63
N THR A 74 9.78 0.35 -6.99
CA THR A 74 11.12 0.77 -6.58
C THR A 74 12.10 -0.33 -6.93
N HIS A 75 13.36 0.00 -7.20
CA HIS A 75 14.38 -0.99 -7.56
C HIS A 75 14.51 -2.10 -6.51
N MET A 76 14.48 -1.75 -5.22
CA MET A 76 14.61 -2.71 -4.12
C MET A 76 13.44 -3.70 -4.11
N ALA A 77 12.22 -3.19 -4.27
CA ALA A 77 11.03 -4.00 -4.17
C ALA A 77 10.89 -4.90 -5.42
N ILE A 78 11.19 -4.40 -6.62
CA ILE A 78 11.26 -5.23 -7.84
C ILE A 78 12.31 -6.34 -7.69
N ALA A 79 13.53 -6.00 -7.21
CA ALA A 79 14.58 -6.99 -7.00
C ALA A 79 14.17 -8.07 -5.99
N GLY A 80 13.54 -7.68 -4.87
CA GLY A 80 13.07 -8.62 -3.85
C GLY A 80 11.99 -9.58 -4.36
N PHE A 81 10.99 -9.07 -5.08
CA PHE A 81 9.91 -9.90 -5.63
C PHE A 81 10.34 -10.73 -6.85
N SER A 82 11.31 -10.25 -7.62
CA SER A 82 11.95 -11.06 -8.67
C SER A 82 12.74 -12.22 -8.06
N ALA A 83 13.48 -11.97 -6.99
CA ALA A 83 14.24 -13.01 -6.28
C ALA A 83 13.32 -14.08 -5.65
N SER A 84 12.11 -13.71 -5.23
CA SER A 84 11.09 -14.66 -4.76
C SER A 84 10.32 -15.36 -5.89
N ARG A 85 10.60 -15.03 -7.16
CA ARG A 85 9.90 -15.55 -8.36
C ARG A 85 8.40 -15.25 -8.36
N ALA A 86 8.00 -14.12 -7.78
CA ALA A 86 6.60 -13.70 -7.74
C ALA A 86 6.18 -12.95 -9.02
N LEU A 87 7.10 -12.22 -9.65
CA LEU A 87 6.82 -11.38 -10.82
C LEU A 87 6.89 -12.18 -12.13
N SER A 88 6.04 -11.81 -13.11
CA SER A 88 6.15 -12.32 -14.48
C SER A 88 7.47 -11.88 -15.11
N THR A 89 8.05 -12.75 -15.95
CA THR A 89 9.26 -12.47 -16.73
C THR A 89 8.96 -12.32 -18.23
N ASN A 90 7.67 -12.27 -18.59
CA ASN A 90 7.23 -12.04 -19.95
C ASN A 90 7.40 -10.57 -20.33
N ASP A 91 8.15 -10.32 -21.41
CA ASP A 91 8.41 -8.97 -21.93
C ASP A 91 7.23 -8.37 -22.72
N ASP A 92 6.25 -9.20 -23.11
CA ASP A 92 5.03 -8.74 -23.78
C ASP A 92 3.97 -8.26 -22.77
N ILE A 93 3.79 -6.94 -22.70
CA ILE A 93 2.88 -6.24 -21.78
C ILE A 93 1.45 -6.74 -21.91
N GLU A 94 0.99 -7.02 -23.14
CA GLU A 94 -0.40 -7.39 -23.41
C GLU A 94 -0.72 -8.81 -22.90
N THR A 95 0.30 -9.65 -22.71
CA THR A 95 0.10 -11.06 -22.34
C THR A 95 0.73 -11.45 -21.00
N ALA A 96 1.52 -10.57 -20.38
CA ALA A 96 2.18 -10.86 -19.10
C ALA A 96 1.19 -11.05 -17.93
N CYS A 97 0.09 -10.28 -17.88
CA CYS A 97 -0.97 -10.51 -16.89
C CYS A 97 -2.09 -11.39 -17.46
N ARG A 98 -2.04 -12.67 -17.13
CA ARG A 98 -3.02 -13.67 -17.61
C ARG A 98 -3.52 -14.59 -16.49
N PRO A 99 -4.38 -14.07 -15.57
CA PRO A 99 -4.94 -14.88 -14.49
C PRO A 99 -5.65 -16.13 -15.02
N PHE A 100 -5.43 -17.27 -14.36
CA PHE A 100 -6.07 -18.56 -14.66
C PHE A 100 -5.77 -19.16 -16.05
N GLN A 101 -4.98 -18.52 -16.90
CA GLN A 101 -4.56 -19.07 -18.20
C GLN A 101 -3.38 -20.04 -18.05
N GLU A 102 -3.26 -20.95 -19.01
CA GLU A 102 -2.07 -21.77 -19.19
C GLU A 102 -0.87 -20.88 -19.57
N GLY A 103 0.33 -21.21 -19.06
CA GLY A 103 1.53 -20.39 -19.29
C GLY A 103 1.60 -19.08 -18.49
N ARG A 104 0.73 -18.85 -17.49
CA ARG A 104 0.94 -17.76 -16.51
C ARG A 104 2.23 -18.00 -15.70
N ASP A 105 3.04 -16.97 -15.53
CA ASP A 105 4.38 -17.08 -14.94
C ASP A 105 4.66 -16.11 -13.77
N GLY A 106 3.68 -15.28 -13.40
CA GLY A 106 3.78 -14.41 -12.23
C GLY A 106 2.75 -13.30 -12.26
N LEU A 107 2.84 -12.39 -11.28
CA LEU A 107 2.02 -11.18 -11.23
C LEU A 107 2.74 -9.99 -11.87
N LEU A 108 1.97 -9.01 -12.32
CA LEU A 108 2.49 -7.69 -12.70
C LEU A 108 2.24 -6.69 -11.58
N TRP A 109 3.18 -5.77 -11.39
CA TRP A 109 2.99 -4.64 -10.49
C TRP A 109 2.31 -3.49 -11.19
N VAL A 110 1.36 -2.90 -10.46
CA VAL A 110 0.70 -1.65 -10.79
C VAL A 110 0.92 -0.71 -9.62
N LYS A 111 0.93 0.60 -9.90
CA LYS A 111 0.92 1.62 -8.86
C LYS A 111 -0.50 2.16 -8.72
N VAL A 112 -1.01 2.23 -7.51
CA VAL A 112 -2.23 2.98 -7.21
C VAL A 112 -1.87 4.44 -6.99
N LEU A 113 -2.35 5.34 -7.87
CA LEU A 113 -2.21 6.78 -7.68
C LEU A 113 -3.17 7.24 -6.58
N VAL A 114 -2.62 7.88 -5.55
CA VAL A 114 -3.38 8.70 -4.60
C VAL A 114 -3.24 10.15 -5.08
N PHE A 115 -4.38 10.83 -5.26
CA PHE A 115 -4.45 12.26 -5.60
C PHE A 115 -4.37 13.12 -4.34
#